data_AF-A0A1W4WSI6-F1
#
_entry.id   AF-A0A1W4WSI6-F1
#
_cell.length_a   1.000
_cell.length_b   1.000
_cell.length_c   1.000
_cell.angle_alpha   90.00
_cell.angle_beta   90.00
_cell.angle_gamma   90.00
#
_symmetry.space_group_name_H-M   'P 1'
#
loop_
_entity.id
_entity.type
_entity.pdbx_description
1 polymer ?
#
loop_
_entity_poly.entity_id
_entity_poly.type
_entity_poly.pdbx_seq_one_letter_code
_entity_poly.pdbx_strand_id
1 'polypeptide(L)'
;MDTKSKLDYRNKIILAPMVRVGTLPMRLLALGYGADIVYTEEIIDWKFLRSLRRINDALGTIDYLDKSDGTVVFRTCAKEKDKVVVQLGTCDPERALKVAKMIENDIAGIDINMGCPKEFSLKGGMGAALLSKPCKAKLILSISSFYRHISFRSAWKNYF
;
A
#
# COMPACT_ATOMS: atom_id res chain seq x y z
N MET A 1 18.21 17.72 -9.75
CA MET A 1 16.80 17.46 -9.42
C MET A 1 16.52 16.03 -9.84
N ASP A 2 16.57 15.08 -8.90
CA ASP A 2 16.40 13.65 -9.23
C ASP A 2 14.97 13.35 -9.65
N THR A 3 14.78 13.14 -10.94
CA THR A 3 13.60 12.52 -11.53
C THR A 3 13.57 11.04 -11.11
N LYS A 4 13.22 10.75 -9.84
CA LYS A 4 13.01 9.35 -9.40
C LYS A 4 12.03 8.68 -10.36
N SER A 5 12.47 7.58 -10.98
CA SER A 5 11.80 6.87 -12.06
C SER A 5 10.43 6.33 -11.65
N LYS A 6 9.46 6.35 -12.58
CA LYS A 6 8.20 5.60 -12.48
C LYS A 6 8.48 4.11 -12.24
N LEU A 7 7.66 3.45 -11.40
CA LEU A 7 7.60 1.99 -11.32
C LEU A 7 7.16 1.41 -12.67
N ASP A 8 8.01 0.60 -13.30
CA ASP A 8 7.62 -0.16 -14.49
C ASP A 8 7.10 -1.54 -14.09
N TYR A 9 5.87 -1.86 -14.49
CA TYR A 9 5.21 -3.13 -14.20
C TYR A 9 5.37 -4.17 -15.31
N ARG A 10 5.94 -3.80 -16.46
CA ARG A 10 6.08 -4.71 -17.61
C ARG A 10 7.15 -5.77 -17.32
N ASN A 11 6.82 -7.04 -17.61
CA ASN A 11 7.72 -8.18 -17.45
C ASN A 11 8.35 -8.27 -16.05
N LYS A 12 7.58 -7.94 -15.01
CA LYS A 12 8.03 -7.95 -13.61
C LYS A 12 7.50 -9.15 -12.83
N ILE A 13 8.34 -9.70 -11.96
CA ILE A 13 7.93 -10.68 -10.94
C ILE A 13 7.50 -9.91 -9.71
N ILE A 14 6.22 -10.04 -9.34
CA ILE A 14 5.61 -9.20 -8.29
C ILE A 14 5.09 -10.08 -7.16
N LEU A 15 5.55 -9.81 -5.93
CA LEU A 15 4.94 -10.38 -4.73
C LEU A 15 3.59 -9.70 -4.50
N ALA A 16 2.50 -10.49 -4.56
CA ALA A 16 1.15 -10.01 -4.34
C ALA A 16 0.90 -9.61 -2.87
N PRO A 17 -0.05 -8.69 -2.61
CA PRO A 17 -0.42 -8.28 -1.27
C PRO A 17 -1.11 -9.42 -0.52
N MET A 18 -0.65 -9.71 0.70
CA MET A 18 -1.17 -10.81 1.52
C MET A 18 -1.21 -10.40 3.00
N VAL A 19 -2.40 -10.31 3.57
CA VAL A 19 -2.60 -9.93 4.98
C VAL A 19 -1.93 -10.93 5.93
N ARG A 20 -1.16 -10.43 6.91
CA ARG A 20 -0.29 -11.19 7.84
C ARG A 20 0.96 -11.85 7.22
N VAL A 21 1.11 -11.83 5.90
CA VAL A 21 2.27 -12.43 5.21
C VAL A 21 3.20 -11.35 4.66
N GLY A 22 2.64 -10.30 4.05
CA GLY A 22 3.36 -9.20 3.39
C GLY A 22 4.08 -8.22 4.35
N THR A 23 4.63 -8.71 5.45
CA THR A 23 5.49 -7.95 6.38
C THR A 23 6.91 -7.81 5.82
N LEU A 24 7.72 -6.90 6.39
CA LEU A 24 9.06 -6.59 5.88
C LEU A 24 9.94 -7.84 5.61
N PRO A 25 10.03 -8.84 6.52
CA PRO A 25 10.88 -10.01 6.27
C PRO A 25 10.50 -10.78 5.00
N MET A 26 9.21 -11.02 4.76
CA MET A 26 8.75 -11.73 3.57
C MET A 26 9.03 -10.92 2.29
N ARG A 27 8.83 -9.60 2.33
CA ARG A 27 9.12 -8.74 1.18
C ARG A 27 10.61 -8.77 0.84
N LEU A 28 11.49 -8.65 1.84
CA LEU A 28 12.92 -8.76 1.63
C LEU A 28 13.34 -10.15 1.12
N LEU A 29 12.71 -11.22 1.62
CA LEU A 29 12.95 -12.58 1.15
C LEU A 29 12.58 -12.72 -0.33
N ALA A 30 11.40 -12.23 -0.73
CA ALA A 30 10.96 -12.26 -2.12
C ALA A 30 11.91 -11.48 -3.04
N LEU A 31 12.37 -10.30 -2.61
CA LEU A 31 13.40 -9.55 -3.35
C LEU A 31 14.71 -10.34 -3.47
N GLY A 32 15.12 -11.06 -2.41
CA GLY A 32 16.30 -11.93 -2.44
C GLY A 32 16.19 -13.10 -3.41
N TYR A 33 14.97 -13.57 -3.68
CA TYR A 33 14.68 -14.62 -4.67
C TYR A 33 14.30 -14.10 -6.06
N GLY A 34 14.48 -12.80 -6.32
CA GLY A 34 14.30 -12.22 -7.66
C GLY A 34 12.96 -11.56 -7.94
N ALA A 35 12.14 -11.26 -6.93
CA ALA A 35 11.02 -10.35 -7.13
C ALA A 35 11.51 -8.93 -7.50
N ASP A 36 10.86 -8.30 -8.47
CA ASP A 36 11.12 -6.92 -8.88
C ASP A 36 10.34 -5.91 -8.01
N ILE A 37 9.11 -6.25 -7.65
CA ILE A 37 8.17 -5.39 -6.92
C ILE A 37 7.55 -6.20 -5.78
N VAL A 38 7.40 -5.58 -4.62
CA VAL A 38 6.82 -6.24 -3.44
C VAL A 38 5.69 -5.42 -2.84
N TYR A 39 4.56 -6.06 -2.63
CA TYR A 39 3.42 -5.43 -1.98
C TYR A 39 3.41 -5.68 -0.48
N THR A 40 2.92 -4.71 0.27
CA THR A 40 2.57 -4.89 1.68
C THR A 40 1.31 -5.74 1.85
N GLU A 41 0.99 -6.10 3.09
CA GLU A 41 -0.39 -6.39 3.44
C GLU A 41 -1.33 -5.20 3.16
N GLU A 42 -2.64 -5.46 3.10
CA GLU A 42 -3.64 -4.39 3.10
C GLU A 42 -3.61 -3.67 4.44
N ILE A 43 -3.28 -2.38 4.43
CA ILE A 43 -3.26 -1.53 5.62
C ILE A 43 -4.41 -0.51 5.49
N ILE A 44 -5.23 -0.40 6.52
CA ILE A 44 -6.36 0.54 6.53
C ILE A 44 -5.87 1.96 6.75
N ASP A 45 -6.42 2.92 6.00
CA ASP A 45 -6.07 4.34 6.06
C ASP A 45 -6.05 4.91 7.49
N TRP A 46 -7.05 4.58 8.31
CA TRP A 46 -7.12 4.98 9.72
C TRP A 46 -5.91 4.54 10.56
N LYS A 47 -5.33 3.37 10.29
CA LYS A 47 -4.13 2.91 11.00
C LYS A 47 -2.92 3.78 10.66
N PHE A 48 -2.77 4.18 9.39
CA PHE A 48 -1.73 5.13 9.00
C PHE A 48 -1.96 6.51 9.62
N LEU A 49 -3.18 7.04 9.56
CA LEU A 49 -3.50 8.36 10.10
C LEU A 49 -3.27 8.45 11.62
N ARG A 50 -3.46 7.35 12.35
CA ARG A 50 -3.15 7.26 13.77
C ARG A 50 -1.67 7.00 14.06
N SER A 51 -0.86 6.70 13.05
CA SER A 51 0.55 6.35 13.22
C SER A 51 1.47 7.56 13.33
N LEU A 52 2.66 7.34 13.91
CA LEU A 52 3.80 8.25 13.91
C LEU A 52 4.96 7.61 13.16
N ARG A 53 5.52 8.33 12.20
CA ARG A 53 6.74 7.94 11.50
C ARG A 53 7.95 8.12 12.43
N ARG A 54 8.73 7.06 12.64
CA ARG A 54 9.94 7.04 13.48
C ARG A 54 11.08 6.34 12.75
N ILE A 55 12.26 6.93 12.79
CA ILE A 55 13.50 6.27 12.35
C ILE A 55 13.94 5.33 13.49
N ASN A 56 14.24 4.09 13.14
CA ASN A 56 14.68 3.05 14.06
C ASN A 56 16.12 2.66 13.74
N ASP A 57 17.06 3.36 14.37
CA ASP A 57 18.50 3.20 14.09
C ASP A 57 19.01 1.81 14.44
N ALA A 58 18.47 1.18 15.49
CA ALA A 58 18.86 -0.16 15.91
C ALA A 58 18.60 -1.23 14.84
N LEU A 59 17.57 -1.04 14.01
CA LEU A 59 17.20 -1.96 12.93
C LEU A 59 17.54 -1.42 11.54
N GLY A 60 17.95 -0.15 11.43
CA GLY A 60 18.09 0.54 10.14
C GLY A 60 16.77 0.63 9.37
N THR A 61 15.65 0.79 10.08
CA THR A 61 14.30 0.82 9.48
C THR A 61 13.59 2.14 9.71
N ILE A 62 12.52 2.35 8.96
CA ILE A 62 11.53 3.40 9.20
C ILE A 62 10.23 2.72 9.60
N ASP A 63 9.71 3.11 10.76
CA ASP A 63 8.56 2.50 11.40
C ASP A 63 7.42 3.50 11.49
N TYR A 64 6.22 3.05 11.15
CA TYR A 64 4.97 3.75 11.38
C TYR A 64 4.31 3.07 12.57
N LEU A 65 4.37 3.73 13.73
CA LEU A 65 3.90 3.18 15.00
C LEU A 65 2.53 3.75 15.33
N ASP A 66 1.55 2.90 15.63
CA ASP A 66 0.26 3.35 16.12
C ASP A 66 0.44 4.08 17.46
N LYS A 67 -0.06 5.31 17.56
CA LYS A 67 0.09 6.13 18.78
C LYS A 67 -0.70 5.59 19.97
N SER A 68 -1.73 4.75 19.75
CA SER A 68 -2.56 4.26 20.86
C SER A 68 -1.91 3.12 21.63
N ASP A 69 -1.19 2.23 20.97
CA ASP A 69 -0.66 0.99 21.56
C ASP A 69 0.81 0.70 21.20
N GLY A 70 1.44 1.53 20.36
CA GLY A 70 2.82 1.34 19.91
C GLY A 70 3.00 0.26 18.86
N THR A 71 1.93 -0.35 18.34
CA THR A 71 2.02 -1.41 17.33
C THR A 71 2.64 -0.88 16.04
N VAL A 72 3.53 -1.68 15.43
CA VAL A 72 4.09 -1.37 14.11
C VAL A 72 3.02 -1.59 13.04
N VAL A 73 2.50 -0.50 12.48
CA VAL A 73 1.52 -0.52 11.37
C VAL A 73 2.21 -0.85 10.05
N PHE A 74 3.37 -0.24 9.83
CA PHE A 74 4.18 -0.44 8.64
C PHE A 74 5.65 -0.26 9.01
N ARG A 75 6.52 -1.14 8.50
CA ARG A 75 7.96 -1.03 8.64
C ARG A 75 8.59 -1.25 7.28
N THR A 76 9.53 -0.38 6.91
CA THR A 76 10.27 -0.42 5.64
C THR A 76 11.77 -0.15 5.89
N CYS A 77 12.60 -0.40 4.89
CA CYS A 77 14.03 -0.11 4.93
C CYS A 77 14.55 0.30 3.56
N ALA A 78 15.78 0.81 3.52
CA ALA A 78 16.41 1.29 2.28
C ALA A 78 16.45 0.21 1.17
N LYS A 79 16.54 -1.08 1.50
CA LYS A 79 16.67 -2.18 0.53
C LYS A 79 15.44 -2.37 -0.37
N GLU A 80 14.24 -2.00 0.10
CA GLU A 80 12.99 -2.16 -0.65
C GLU A 80 12.36 -0.82 -1.04
N LYS A 81 12.91 0.32 -0.62
CA LYS A 81 12.32 1.66 -0.77
C LYS A 81 11.82 1.95 -2.19
N ASP A 82 12.60 1.59 -3.21
CA ASP A 82 12.27 1.83 -4.61
C ASP A 82 11.51 0.67 -5.28
N LYS A 83 11.08 -0.33 -4.50
CA LYS A 83 10.36 -1.54 -4.96
C LYS A 83 9.08 -1.85 -4.20
N VAL A 84 8.90 -1.28 -3.01
CA VAL A 84 7.76 -1.55 -2.13
C VAL A 84 6.54 -0.72 -2.53
N VAL A 85 5.41 -1.41 -2.72
CA VAL A 85 4.10 -0.81 -2.97
C VAL A 85 3.21 -1.03 -1.76
N VAL A 86 2.70 0.06 -1.17
CA VAL A 86 1.77 -0.03 -0.04
C VAL A 86 0.36 -0.22 -0.58
N GLN A 87 -0.29 -1.34 -0.22
CA GLN A 87 -1.70 -1.54 -0.50
C GLN A 87 -2.56 -0.92 0.62
N LEU A 88 -3.33 0.09 0.25
CA LEU A 88 -4.20 0.87 1.12
C LEU A 88 -5.65 0.39 1.02
N GLY A 89 -6.25 0.05 2.16
CA GLY A 89 -7.69 -0.07 2.32
C GLY A 89 -8.28 1.30 2.67
N THR A 90 -9.06 1.89 1.76
CA THR A 90 -9.71 3.19 1.96
C THR A 90 -11.02 3.27 1.18
N CYS A 91 -11.91 4.16 1.59
CA CYS A 91 -13.17 4.48 0.90
C CYS A 91 -13.41 5.99 0.76
N ASP A 92 -12.35 6.76 0.98
CA ASP A 92 -12.39 8.21 1.11
C ASP A 92 -11.16 8.83 0.46
N PRO A 93 -11.35 9.74 -0.50
CA PRO A 93 -10.25 10.33 -1.26
C PRO A 93 -9.36 11.23 -0.40
N GLU A 94 -9.90 11.95 0.58
CA GLU A 94 -9.10 12.84 1.41
C GLU A 94 -8.18 12.07 2.34
N ARG A 95 -8.70 10.99 2.95
CA ARG A 95 -7.88 10.10 3.78
C ARG A 95 -6.80 9.42 2.96
N ALA A 96 -7.14 8.92 1.77
CA ALA A 96 -6.16 8.33 0.86
C ALA A 96 -5.03 9.31 0.51
N LEU A 97 -5.35 10.58 0.22
CA LEU A 97 -4.37 11.62 -0.07
C LEU A 97 -3.48 11.95 1.15
N LYS A 98 -4.07 12.06 2.35
CA LYS A 98 -3.32 12.32 3.59
C LYS A 98 -2.33 11.19 3.88
N VAL A 99 -2.75 9.94 3.73
CA VAL A 99 -1.87 8.78 3.88
C VAL A 99 -0.78 8.79 2.81
N ALA A 100 -1.13 9.07 1.55
CA ALA A 100 -0.14 9.13 0.46
C ALA A 100 0.99 10.12 0.74
N LYS A 101 0.65 11.35 1.15
CA LYS A 101 1.62 12.37 1.59
C LYS A 101 2.50 11.90 2.75
N MET A 102 1.92 11.15 3.68
CA MET A 102 2.63 10.68 4.87
C MET A 102 3.73 9.65 4.55
N ILE A 103 3.57 8.85 3.48
CA ILE A 103 4.43 7.70 3.19
C ILE A 103 5.22 7.80 1.89
N GLU A 104 4.98 8.82 1.06
CA GLU A 104 5.56 8.97 -0.28
C GLU A 104 7.10 8.94 -0.34
N ASN A 105 7.76 9.31 0.76
CA ASN A 105 9.22 9.39 0.81
C ASN A 105 9.90 8.05 1.13
N ASP A 106 9.13 7.04 1.55
CA ASP A 106 9.65 5.78 2.09
C ASP A 106 9.22 4.55 1.27
N ILE A 107 8.47 4.76 0.18
CA ILE A 107 7.92 3.72 -0.68
C ILE A 107 8.07 4.07 -2.17
N ALA A 108 7.82 3.07 -3.03
CA ALA A 108 7.91 3.22 -4.47
C ALA A 108 6.56 3.61 -5.11
N GLY A 109 5.45 3.16 -4.52
CA GLY A 109 4.11 3.45 -5.00
C GLY A 109 3.01 3.07 -4.01
N ILE A 110 1.78 3.46 -4.34
CA ILE A 110 0.58 3.16 -3.55
C ILE A 110 -0.36 2.31 -4.41
N ASP A 111 -1.14 1.44 -3.80
CA ASP A 111 -2.18 0.66 -4.46
C ASP A 111 -3.46 0.77 -3.65
N ILE A 112 -4.60 0.85 -4.31
CA ILE A 112 -5.90 0.88 -3.61
C ILE A 112 -6.55 -0.48 -3.73
N ASN A 113 -6.81 -1.12 -2.59
CA ASN A 113 -7.54 -2.38 -2.57
C ASN A 113 -9.00 -2.14 -2.99
N MET A 114 -9.36 -2.64 -4.17
CA MET A 114 -10.74 -2.64 -4.69
C MET A 114 -11.27 -4.06 -4.86
N GLY A 115 -10.61 -5.06 -4.26
CA GLY A 115 -10.88 -6.46 -4.51
C GLY A 115 -11.39 -7.23 -3.32
N CYS A 116 -11.00 -6.87 -2.09
CA CYS A 116 -11.27 -7.70 -0.92
C CYS A 116 -12.79 -7.89 -0.70
N PRO A 117 -13.31 -9.14 -0.76
CA PRO A 117 -14.72 -9.42 -0.55
C PRO A 117 -15.06 -9.72 0.91
N LYS A 118 -14.09 -9.60 1.83
CA LYS A 118 -14.30 -9.90 3.25
C LYS A 118 -15.27 -8.90 3.86
N GLU A 119 -16.08 -9.38 4.81
CA GLU A 119 -17.17 -8.60 5.41
C GLU A 119 -16.70 -7.28 6.02
N PHE A 120 -15.52 -7.24 6.65
CA PHE A 120 -14.96 -6.01 7.22
C PHE A 120 -14.70 -4.93 6.15
N SER A 121 -14.18 -5.31 4.97
CA SER A 121 -13.95 -4.39 3.85
C SER A 121 -15.27 -3.90 3.29
N LEU A 122 -16.25 -4.79 3.12
CA LEU A 122 -17.57 -4.45 2.61
C LEU A 122 -18.32 -3.47 3.52
N LYS A 123 -18.37 -3.75 4.83
CA LYS A 123 -18.98 -2.85 5.83
C LYS A 123 -18.27 -1.51 5.91
N GLY A 124 -16.94 -1.51 5.78
CA GLY A 124 -16.13 -0.29 5.71
C GLY A 124 -16.25 0.50 4.40
N GLY A 125 -16.96 -0.04 3.38
CA GLY A 125 -17.07 0.57 2.06
C GLY A 125 -15.78 0.55 1.24
N MET A 126 -14.84 -0.32 1.60
CA MET A 126 -13.52 -0.53 0.98
C MET A 126 -13.50 -1.85 0.19
N GLY A 127 -12.39 -2.17 -0.48
CA GLY A 127 -12.27 -3.44 -1.20
C GLY A 127 -13.32 -3.56 -2.30
N ALA A 128 -13.96 -4.73 -2.44
CA ALA A 128 -14.94 -4.98 -3.49
C ALA A 128 -16.16 -4.04 -3.42
N ALA A 129 -16.46 -3.43 -2.26
CA ALA A 129 -17.56 -2.46 -2.14
C ALA A 129 -17.29 -1.14 -2.88
N LEU A 130 -16.03 -0.84 -3.23
CA LEU A 130 -15.72 0.31 -4.10
C LEU A 130 -16.14 0.08 -5.55
N LEU A 131 -16.18 -1.19 -6.01
CA LEU A 131 -16.53 -1.51 -7.39
C LEU A 131 -17.99 -1.18 -7.72
N SER A 132 -18.89 -1.20 -6.73
CA SER A 132 -20.27 -0.74 -6.90
C SER A 132 -20.41 0.79 -6.87
N LYS A 133 -19.32 1.53 -6.63
CA LYS A 133 -19.29 3.00 -6.53
C LYS A 133 -18.21 3.59 -7.45
N PRO A 134 -18.34 3.44 -8.79
CA PRO A 134 -17.30 3.82 -9.74
C PRO A 134 -16.93 5.31 -9.70
N CYS A 135 -17.86 6.22 -9.42
CA CYS A 135 -17.56 7.65 -9.26
C CYS A 135 -16.63 7.92 -8.07
N LYS A 136 -16.87 7.23 -6.95
CA LYS A 136 -16.04 7.33 -5.75
C LYS A 136 -14.67 6.70 -6.00
N ALA A 137 -14.62 5.54 -6.65
CA ALA A 137 -13.38 4.94 -7.08
C ALA A 137 -12.59 5.95 -7.93
N LYS A 138 -13.16 6.48 -9.02
CA LYS A 138 -12.52 7.49 -9.86
C LYS A 138 -11.96 8.68 -9.06
N LEU A 139 -12.69 9.18 -8.07
CA LEU A 139 -12.22 10.28 -7.21
C LEU A 139 -10.99 9.90 -6.38
N ILE A 140 -11.01 8.73 -5.73
CA ILE A 140 -9.83 8.20 -5.00
C ILE A 140 -8.63 8.06 -5.94
N LEU A 141 -8.87 7.82 -7.22
CA LEU A 141 -7.82 7.58 -8.21
C LEU A 141 -7.35 8.81 -8.91
N SER A 142 -8.14 9.88 -8.93
CA SER A 142 -7.66 11.19 -9.34
C SER A 142 -6.54 11.72 -8.44
N ILE A 143 -6.38 11.15 -7.23
CA ILE A 143 -5.19 11.34 -6.39
C ILE A 143 -3.92 10.89 -7.13
N SER A 144 -3.99 9.88 -8.02
CA SER A 144 -2.86 9.42 -8.83
C SER A 144 -2.30 10.48 -9.76
N SER A 145 -3.08 11.51 -10.13
CA SER A 145 -2.57 12.65 -10.90
C SER A 145 -1.50 13.45 -10.14
N PHE A 146 -1.41 13.25 -8.81
CA PHE A 146 -0.38 13.82 -7.95
C PHE A 146 0.69 12.81 -7.49
N TYR A 147 0.50 11.49 -7.69
CA TYR A 147 1.29 10.44 -7.02
C TYR A 147 1.83 9.33 -7.94
N ARG A 148 3.00 8.82 -7.54
CA ARG A 148 3.86 7.87 -8.26
C ARG A 148 3.30 6.45 -8.37
N HIS A 149 2.28 6.28 -9.20
CA HIS A 149 1.56 5.03 -9.42
C HIS A 149 0.55 4.72 -8.34
N ILE A 150 -0.70 4.68 -8.77
CA ILE A 150 -1.77 3.95 -8.12
C ILE A 150 -2.07 2.74 -9.01
N SER A 151 -1.83 1.54 -8.49
CA SER A 151 -2.25 0.30 -9.12
C SER A 151 -3.58 -0.16 -8.52
N PHE A 152 -4.27 -1.02 -9.27
CA PHE A 152 -5.58 -1.55 -8.94
C PHE A 152 -5.54 -3.05 -8.96
N ARG A 153 -6.15 -3.66 -7.95
CA ARG A 153 -6.58 -5.04 -8.04
C ARG A 153 -8.06 -5.16 -7.70
N SER A 154 -8.84 -5.48 -8.73
CA SER A 154 -10.06 -6.24 -8.53
C SER A 154 -9.67 -7.64 -8.06
N ALA A 155 -10.34 -8.16 -7.03
CA ALA A 155 -10.34 -9.60 -6.83
C ALA A 155 -11.26 -10.13 -7.92
N TRP A 156 -10.69 -10.82 -8.91
CA TRP A 156 -11.45 -11.52 -9.92
C TRP A 156 -12.24 -12.63 -9.21
N LYS A 157 -13.49 -12.32 -8.83
CA LYS A 157 -14.52 -13.34 -8.63
C LYS A 157 -15.14 -13.57 -10.00
N ASN A 158 -14.67 -14.62 -10.69
CA ASN A 158 -15.35 -15.35 -11.75
C ASN A 158 -16.00 -14.55 -12.89
N TYR A 159 -15.28 -14.41 -14.01
CA TYR A 159 -15.86 -14.45 -15.35
C TYR A 159 -14.95 -15.32 -16.23
N PHE A 160 -15.19 -16.62 -16.18
CA PHE A 160 -15.07 -17.56 -17.29
C PHE A 160 -16.50 -17.98 -17.63
#